data_AF-A0A8T3QTX2-F1
#
_entry.id   AF-A0A8T3QTX2-F1
#
_cell.length_a   1.000
_cell.length_b   1.000
_cell.length_c   1.000
_cell.angle_alpha   90.00
_cell.angle_beta   90.00
_cell.angle_gamma   90.00
#
_symmetry.space_group_name_H-M   'P 1'
#
loop_
_entity.id
_entity.type
_entity.pdbx_description
1 polymer ?
#
loop_
_entity_poly.entity_id
_entity_poly.type
_entity_poly.pdbx_seq_one_letter_code
_entity_poly.pdbx_strand_id
1 'polypeptide(L)'
;PSNSGAVHGARYNARLLAQRVAAGLGSASPHPAVPAASLIDFIATELTEAPDLWHQRGYLARVVTLDPVAGLVDDGVQPLSHVLDAGGPDAIAATLEADGSGTIYPVIYTRTRGMIAERTIEPDPLLRYDGREARRAIAEAVRSVAPGIAAG
;
A
#
# COMPACT_ATOMS: atom_id res chain seq x y z
N PRO A 1 3.62 10.07 -16.60
CA PRO A 1 3.62 11.43 -15.99
C PRO A 1 2.86 11.44 -14.66
N SER A 2 3.51 11.90 -13.58
CA SER A 2 2.89 12.14 -12.27
C SER A 2 1.88 13.30 -12.39
N ASN A 3 0.59 12.98 -12.43
CA ASN A 3 -0.50 13.96 -12.60
C ASN A 3 -0.84 14.68 -11.27
N SER A 4 0.16 15.27 -10.62
CA SER A 4 -0.03 16.06 -9.39
C SER A 4 -0.81 17.37 -9.66
N GLY A 5 -0.71 17.92 -10.89
CA GLY A 5 -1.41 19.14 -11.31
C GLY A 5 -2.84 18.96 -11.84
N ALA A 6 -3.35 17.73 -11.95
CA ALA A 6 -4.74 17.48 -12.32
C ALA A 6 -5.66 17.61 -11.10
N VAL A 7 -6.96 17.88 -11.30
CA VAL A 7 -7.99 18.02 -10.24
C VAL A 7 -7.95 16.89 -9.20
N HIS A 8 -7.51 15.69 -9.61
CA HIS A 8 -7.34 14.53 -8.74
C HIS A 8 -6.21 14.68 -7.71
N GLY A 9 -5.09 15.34 -8.04
CA GLY A 9 -3.99 15.59 -7.11
C GLY A 9 -4.39 16.54 -5.96
N ALA A 10 -5.20 17.56 -6.26
CA ALA A 10 -5.73 18.48 -5.25
C ALA A 10 -6.65 17.79 -4.24
N ARG A 11 -7.51 16.85 -4.69
CA ARG A 11 -8.40 16.06 -3.81
C ARG A 11 -7.61 15.16 -2.87
N TYR A 12 -6.56 14.53 -3.38
CA TYR A 12 -5.69 13.70 -2.56
C TYR A 12 -4.95 14.52 -1.50
N ASN A 13 -4.32 15.63 -1.92
CA ASN A 13 -3.61 16.50 -0.99
C ASN A 13 -4.54 17.07 0.09
N ALA A 14 -5.78 17.40 -0.27
CA ALA A 14 -6.79 17.86 0.68
C ALA A 14 -7.18 16.75 1.70
N ARG A 15 -7.33 15.50 1.26
CA ARG A 15 -7.63 14.36 2.15
C ARG A 15 -6.48 14.08 3.11
N LEU A 16 -5.25 14.05 2.60
CA LEU A 16 -4.05 13.85 3.42
C LEU A 16 -3.86 15.00 4.42
N LEU A 17 -4.08 16.24 3.98
CA LEU A 17 -4.06 17.41 4.86
C LEU A 17 -5.12 17.31 5.96
N ALA A 18 -6.35 16.92 5.60
CA ALA A 18 -7.42 16.73 6.58
C ALA A 18 -7.08 15.66 7.62
N GLN A 19 -6.50 14.52 7.20
CA GLN A 19 -6.01 13.49 8.11
C GLN A 19 -4.90 14.02 9.02
N ARG A 20 -3.95 14.79 8.47
CA ARG A 20 -2.85 15.35 9.25
C ARG A 20 -3.33 16.37 10.28
N VAL A 21 -4.30 17.20 9.92
CA VAL A 21 -4.97 18.15 10.84
C VAL A 21 -5.73 17.40 11.92
N ALA A 22 -6.51 16.37 11.56
CA ALA A 22 -7.24 15.55 12.52
C ALA A 22 -6.30 14.89 13.55
N ALA A 23 -5.18 14.32 13.09
CA ALA A 23 -4.15 13.75 13.97
C ALA A 23 -3.54 14.80 14.90
N GLY A 24 -3.27 16.01 14.41
CA GLY A 24 -2.78 17.13 15.23
C GLY A 24 -3.77 17.61 16.28
N LEU A 25 -5.07 17.38 16.07
CA LEU A 25 -6.14 17.70 17.01
C LEU A 25 -6.49 16.52 17.96
N GLY A 26 -5.75 15.42 17.90
CA GLY A 26 -5.98 14.24 18.75
C GLY A 26 -7.16 13.35 18.31
N SER A 27 -7.73 13.60 17.13
CA SER A 27 -8.75 12.73 16.55
C SER A 27 -8.10 11.55 15.83
N ALA A 28 -8.16 10.37 16.43
CA ALA A 28 -7.78 9.14 15.75
C ALA A 28 -8.84 8.78 14.71
N SER A 29 -8.47 8.68 13.43
CA SER A 29 -9.32 7.96 12.49
C SER A 29 -9.36 6.49 12.92
N PRO A 30 -10.53 5.83 12.95
CA PRO A 30 -10.58 4.41 13.20
C PRO A 30 -9.88 3.72 12.03
N HIS A 31 -8.67 3.20 12.28
CA HIS A 31 -7.96 2.37 11.33
C HIS A 31 -8.55 0.96 11.39
N PRO A 32 -9.25 0.49 10.35
CA PRO A 32 -9.94 -0.80 10.39
C PRO A 32 -8.94 -1.94 10.53
N ALA A 33 -9.26 -2.92 11.36
CA ALA A 33 -8.49 -4.16 11.43
C ALA A 33 -8.65 -4.95 10.12
N VAL A 34 -7.55 -5.51 9.62
CA VAL A 34 -7.54 -6.39 8.44
C VAL A 34 -7.34 -7.83 8.91
N PRO A 35 -8.31 -8.74 8.72
CA PRO A 35 -8.11 -10.14 9.06
C PRO A 35 -6.91 -10.73 8.30
N ALA A 36 -6.06 -11.49 9.01
CA ALA A 36 -4.88 -12.11 8.42
C ALA A 36 -5.22 -12.99 7.20
N ALA A 37 -6.33 -13.71 7.26
CA ALA A 37 -6.81 -14.57 6.18
C ALA A 37 -7.22 -13.80 4.91
N SER A 38 -7.56 -12.52 5.02
CA SER A 38 -7.98 -11.68 3.88
C SER A 38 -6.92 -10.69 3.43
N LEU A 39 -5.76 -10.61 4.08
CA LEU A 39 -4.75 -9.58 3.79
C LEU A 39 -4.25 -9.65 2.34
N ILE A 40 -3.99 -10.86 1.83
CA ILE A 40 -3.50 -11.04 0.46
C ILE A 40 -4.55 -10.57 -0.55
N ASP A 41 -5.81 -10.96 -0.36
CA ASP A 41 -6.92 -10.55 -1.22
C ASP A 41 -7.21 -9.05 -1.13
N PHE A 42 -7.07 -8.47 0.06
CA PHE A 42 -7.18 -7.03 0.26
C PHE A 42 -6.13 -6.28 -0.56
N ILE A 43 -4.85 -6.65 -0.43
CA ILE A 43 -3.76 -6.01 -1.21
C ILE A 43 -3.97 -6.21 -2.71
N ALA A 44 -4.34 -7.41 -3.14
CA ALA A 44 -4.58 -7.72 -4.55
C ALA A 44 -5.73 -6.89 -5.14
N THR A 45 -6.82 -6.74 -4.39
CA THR A 45 -7.96 -5.89 -4.75
C THR A 45 -7.54 -4.43 -4.85
N GLU A 46 -6.80 -3.91 -3.86
CA GLU A 46 -6.34 -2.52 -3.87
C GLU A 46 -5.40 -2.24 -5.06
N LEU A 47 -4.45 -3.12 -5.35
CA LEU A 47 -3.57 -2.98 -6.52
C LEU A 47 -4.35 -2.99 -7.83
N THR A 48 -5.45 -3.74 -7.90
CA THR A 48 -6.25 -3.88 -9.13
C THR A 48 -7.26 -2.75 -9.29
N GLU A 49 -7.89 -2.28 -8.21
CA GLU A 49 -9.09 -1.46 -8.29
C GLU A 49 -8.95 -0.08 -7.64
N ALA A 50 -7.96 0.16 -6.78
CA ALA A 50 -7.90 1.39 -5.99
C ALA A 50 -7.55 2.61 -6.88
N PRO A 51 -8.47 3.57 -7.04
CA PRO A 51 -8.25 4.70 -7.94
C PRO A 51 -7.07 5.58 -7.48
N ASP A 52 -6.81 5.66 -6.18
CA ASP A 52 -5.69 6.45 -5.65
C ASP A 52 -4.34 5.94 -6.18
N LEU A 53 -4.12 4.62 -6.17
CA LEU A 53 -2.88 3.99 -6.65
C LEU A 53 -2.73 4.14 -8.16
N TRP A 54 -3.83 4.00 -8.90
CA TRP A 54 -3.85 4.14 -10.35
C TRP A 54 -3.57 5.56 -10.84
N HIS A 55 -4.03 6.58 -10.10
CA HIS A 55 -3.85 7.99 -10.49
C HIS A 55 -2.55 8.61 -9.98
N GLN A 56 -1.97 8.10 -8.89
CA GLN A 56 -0.76 8.64 -8.25
C GLN A 56 0.30 7.55 -8.06
N ARG A 57 0.61 6.85 -9.15
CA ARG A 57 1.60 5.76 -9.23
C ARG A 57 2.97 6.19 -8.71
N GLY A 58 3.60 5.38 -7.88
CA GLY A 58 4.89 5.65 -7.23
C GLY A 58 4.87 6.82 -6.23
N TYR A 59 3.74 7.50 -6.06
CA TYR A 59 3.57 8.57 -5.08
C TYR A 59 2.76 8.12 -3.89
N LEU A 60 1.73 7.30 -4.10
CA LEU A 60 0.84 6.78 -3.05
C LEU A 60 0.98 5.28 -2.88
N ALA A 61 0.83 4.83 -1.64
CA ALA A 61 0.73 3.42 -1.30
C ALA A 61 -0.48 3.16 -0.41
N ARG A 62 -1.10 2.01 -0.58
CA ARG A 62 -1.99 1.43 0.42
C ARG A 62 -1.12 0.79 1.50
N VAL A 63 -1.29 1.21 2.74
CA VAL A 63 -0.46 0.79 3.86
C VAL A 63 -1.25 -0.10 4.81
N VAL A 64 -0.67 -1.26 5.14
CA VAL A 64 -1.10 -2.10 6.25
C VAL A 64 0.01 -2.13 7.27
N THR A 65 -0.30 -1.73 8.49
CA THR A 65 0.64 -1.65 9.61
C THR A 65 0.39 -2.82 10.56
N LEU A 66 1.47 -3.41 11.10
CA LEU A 66 1.41 -4.39 12.17
C LEU A 66 1.46 -3.66 13.51
N ASP A 67 0.28 -3.40 14.08
CA ASP A 67 0.13 -2.85 15.41
C ASP A 67 0.33 -3.95 16.49
N PRO A 68 1.14 -3.71 17.54
CA PRO A 68 1.40 -4.72 18.58
C PRO A 68 0.16 -5.18 19.36
N VAL A 69 -0.91 -4.39 19.39
CA VAL A 69 -2.13 -4.65 20.17
C VAL A 69 -3.28 -5.06 19.25
N ALA A 70 -3.51 -4.31 18.17
CA ALA A 70 -4.62 -4.50 17.24
C ALA A 70 -4.32 -5.50 16.12
N GLY A 71 -3.05 -5.90 15.93
CA GLY A 71 -2.62 -6.77 14.84
C GLY A 71 -2.51 -6.01 13.52
N LEU A 72 -2.99 -6.59 12.43
CA LEU A 72 -2.93 -5.94 11.11
C LEU A 72 -4.00 -4.85 11.02
N VAL A 73 -3.57 -3.66 10.65
CA VAL A 73 -4.39 -2.46 10.60
C VAL A 73 -4.26 -1.79 9.24
N ASP A 74 -5.38 -1.51 8.57
CA ASP A 74 -5.41 -0.68 7.36
C ASP A 74 -5.09 0.77 7.76
N ASP A 75 -3.85 1.18 7.49
CA ASP A 75 -3.34 2.51 7.76
C ASP A 75 -3.62 3.48 6.60
N GLY A 76 -4.52 3.09 5.70
CA GLY A 76 -5.03 3.95 4.64
C GLY A 76 -4.07 4.10 3.46
N VAL A 77 -4.40 5.06 2.61
CA VAL A 77 -3.53 5.49 1.52
C VAL A 77 -2.61 6.61 2.02
N GLN A 78 -1.30 6.41 1.93
CA GLN A 78 -0.28 7.36 2.39
C GLN A 78 0.72 7.71 1.29
N PRO A 79 1.44 8.85 1.40
CA PRO A 79 2.59 9.11 0.55
C PRO A 79 3.64 8.02 0.73
N LEU A 80 4.07 7.41 -0.37
CA LEU A 80 5.07 6.34 -0.33
C LEU A 80 6.36 6.83 0.34
N SER A 81 6.85 8.02 -0.02
CA SER A 81 8.06 8.61 0.60
C SER A 81 7.95 8.75 2.11
N HIS A 82 6.76 9.13 2.62
CA HIS A 82 6.55 9.20 4.07
C HIS A 82 6.71 7.83 4.72
N VAL A 83 6.13 6.79 4.12
CA VAL A 83 6.25 5.42 4.64
C VAL A 83 7.69 4.92 4.61
N LEU A 84 8.45 5.24 3.56
CA LEU A 84 9.84 4.79 3.43
C LEU A 84 10.79 5.54 4.38
N ASP A 85 10.59 6.85 4.56
CA ASP A 85 11.57 7.71 5.25
C ASP A 85 11.26 7.94 6.74
N ALA A 86 9.98 7.94 7.16
CA ALA A 86 9.61 8.31 8.53
C ALA A 86 9.85 7.22 9.57
N GLY A 87 10.13 5.99 9.13
CA GLY A 87 10.19 4.80 10.00
C GLY A 87 8.81 4.44 10.57
N GLY A 88 8.80 3.69 11.68
CA GLY A 88 7.59 3.25 12.35
C GLY A 88 7.50 1.73 12.53
N PRO A 89 6.32 1.22 12.96
CA PRO A 89 6.07 -0.22 13.10
C PRO A 89 6.26 -0.96 11.78
N ASP A 90 6.38 -2.28 11.89
CA ASP A 90 6.43 -3.19 10.75
C ASP A 90 5.20 -2.98 9.86
N ALA A 91 5.41 -2.93 8.55
CA ALA A 91 4.36 -2.49 7.62
C ALA A 91 4.53 -3.10 6.23
N ILE A 92 3.44 -3.12 5.48
CA ILE A 92 3.36 -3.47 4.07
C ILE A 92 2.76 -2.28 3.34
N ALA A 93 3.47 -1.76 2.35
CA ALA A 93 3.02 -0.68 1.48
C ALA A 93 2.94 -1.17 0.04
N ALA A 94 1.73 -1.22 -0.51
CA ALA A 94 1.48 -1.65 -1.87
C ALA A 94 1.20 -0.44 -2.76
N THR A 95 1.89 -0.35 -3.90
CA THR A 95 1.71 0.72 -4.88
C THR A 95 1.74 0.16 -6.31
N LEU A 96 1.35 1.00 -7.26
CA LEU A 96 1.59 0.78 -8.68
C LEU A 96 2.66 1.75 -9.13
N GLU A 97 3.60 1.27 -9.95
CA GLU A 97 4.60 2.09 -10.59
C GLU A 97 4.45 2.01 -12.10
N ALA A 98 5.11 2.92 -12.81
CA ALA A 98 5.18 2.87 -14.26
C ALA A 98 6.61 3.16 -14.69
N ASP A 99 7.12 2.36 -15.62
CA ASP A 99 8.43 2.61 -16.21
C ASP A 99 8.36 3.64 -17.35
N GLY A 100 9.52 3.95 -17.92
CA GLY A 100 9.64 4.86 -19.06
C GLY A 100 9.00 4.34 -20.37
N SER A 101 8.61 3.06 -20.43
CA SER A 101 7.91 2.47 -21.58
C SER A 101 6.39 2.58 -21.49
N GLY A 102 5.87 2.98 -20.31
CA GLY A 102 4.44 3.01 -20.03
C GLY A 102 3.90 1.71 -19.44
N THR A 103 4.76 0.73 -19.19
CA THR A 103 4.39 -0.51 -18.49
C THR A 103 4.08 -0.17 -17.04
N ILE A 104 2.91 -0.60 -16.58
CA ILE A 104 2.45 -0.41 -15.19
C ILE A 104 2.65 -1.74 -14.47
N TYR A 105 3.26 -1.71 -13.31
CA TYR A 105 3.54 -2.90 -12.52
C TYR A 105 3.36 -2.63 -11.03
N PRO A 106 2.93 -3.62 -10.23
CA PRO A 106 2.83 -3.46 -8.78
C PRO A 106 4.20 -3.53 -8.11
N VAL A 107 4.34 -2.77 -7.03
CA VAL A 107 5.49 -2.83 -6.13
C VAL A 107 4.99 -2.94 -4.70
N ILE A 108 5.58 -3.86 -3.94
CA ILE A 108 5.33 -4.03 -2.51
C ILE A 108 6.60 -3.70 -1.75
N TYR A 109 6.50 -2.67 -0.93
CA TYR A 109 7.49 -2.31 0.06
C TYR A 109 7.12 -2.96 1.38
N THR A 110 8.10 -3.58 2.02
CA THR A 110 7.95 -4.20 3.34
C THR A 110 8.89 -3.51 4.30
N ARG A 111 8.40 -3.21 5.50
CA ARG A 111 9.20 -2.73 6.62
C ARG A 111 9.20 -3.79 7.70
N THR A 112 10.38 -4.28 8.05
CA THR A 112 10.58 -5.26 9.12
C THR A 112 11.74 -4.83 9.98
N ARG A 113 11.47 -4.55 11.26
CA ARG A 113 12.45 -4.03 12.23
C ARG A 113 13.21 -2.81 11.71
N GLY A 114 12.48 -1.91 11.04
CA GLY A 114 13.02 -0.69 10.44
C GLY A 114 13.78 -0.90 9.12
N MET A 115 13.96 -2.13 8.65
CA MET A 115 14.57 -2.42 7.35
C MET A 115 13.52 -2.40 6.26
N ILE A 116 13.78 -1.68 5.17
CA ILE A 116 12.94 -1.66 3.97
C ILE A 116 13.44 -2.70 2.96
N ALA A 117 12.52 -3.49 2.43
CA ALA A 117 12.75 -4.32 1.26
C ALA A 117 11.65 -4.08 0.22
N GLU A 118 12.05 -3.97 -1.04
CA GLU A 118 11.19 -3.77 -2.19
C GLU A 118 11.02 -5.08 -2.97
N ARG A 119 9.80 -5.33 -3.46
CA ARG A 119 9.52 -6.43 -4.41
C ARG A 119 8.58 -5.95 -5.50
N THR A 120 9.05 -6.05 -6.73
CA THR A 120 8.24 -5.85 -7.93
C THR A 120 7.43 -7.11 -8.24
N ILE A 121 6.18 -6.94 -8.67
CA ILE A 121 5.34 -8.03 -9.20
C ILE A 121 5.30 -7.88 -10.72
N GLU A 122 5.30 -9.02 -11.41
CA GLU A 122 5.24 -9.05 -12.87
C GLU A 122 4.00 -8.27 -13.38
N PRO A 123 4.15 -7.38 -14.38
CA PRO A 123 3.04 -6.72 -15.01
C PRO A 123 2.10 -7.72 -15.70
N ASP A 124 0.80 -7.44 -15.66
CA ASP A 124 -0.21 -8.21 -16.39
C ASP A 124 -0.73 -7.37 -17.57
N PRO A 125 -0.76 -7.89 -18.81
CA PRO A 125 -1.26 -7.16 -19.98
C PRO A 125 -2.70 -6.65 -19.86
N LEU A 126 -3.53 -7.32 -19.06
CA LEU A 126 -4.90 -6.94 -18.74
C LEU A 126 -5.00 -6.05 -17.50
N LEU A 127 -3.86 -5.67 -16.91
CA LEU A 127 -3.78 -4.84 -15.72
C LEU A 127 -4.51 -5.44 -14.50
N ARG A 128 -4.48 -6.78 -14.41
CA ARG A 128 -5.09 -7.56 -13.31
C ARG A 128 -4.00 -8.02 -12.35
N TYR A 129 -4.05 -7.54 -11.11
CA TYR A 129 -3.09 -7.89 -10.06
C TYR A 129 -3.73 -8.72 -8.94
N ASP A 130 -4.88 -9.29 -9.26
CA ASP A 130 -5.65 -10.25 -8.48
C ASP A 130 -5.69 -11.60 -9.19
N GLY A 131 -4.63 -11.93 -9.94
CA GLY A 131 -4.38 -13.27 -10.47
C GLY A 131 -3.77 -14.21 -9.43
N ARG A 132 -3.59 -15.48 -9.78
CA ARG A 132 -2.94 -16.46 -8.90
C ARG A 132 -1.47 -16.11 -8.67
N GLU A 133 -0.77 -15.72 -9.72
CA GLU A 133 0.64 -15.39 -9.74
C GLU A 133 0.90 -14.13 -8.90
N ALA A 134 0.09 -13.09 -9.10
CA ALA A 134 0.14 -11.87 -8.30
C ALA A 134 -0.13 -12.15 -6.82
N ARG A 135 -1.19 -12.91 -6.48
CA ARG A 135 -1.45 -13.31 -5.08
C ARG A 135 -0.30 -14.09 -4.46
N ARG A 136 0.37 -14.96 -5.21
CA ARG A 136 1.54 -15.70 -4.74
C ARG A 136 2.70 -14.76 -4.41
N ALA A 137 2.97 -13.79 -5.27
CA ALA A 137 4.02 -12.79 -5.05
C ALA A 137 3.69 -11.88 -3.84
N ILE A 138 2.43 -11.45 -3.72
CA ILE A 138 1.92 -10.70 -2.56
C ILE A 138 2.15 -11.51 -1.28
N ALA A 139 1.76 -12.79 -1.26
CA ALA A 139 1.91 -13.65 -0.09
C ALA A 139 3.39 -13.81 0.33
N GLU A 140 4.31 -13.87 -0.63
CA GLU A 140 5.74 -13.93 -0.33
C GLU A 140 6.26 -12.65 0.32
N ALA A 141 5.83 -11.48 -0.17
CA ALA A 141 6.15 -10.21 0.47
C ALA A 141 5.55 -10.14 1.89
N VAL A 142 4.27 -10.46 2.05
CA VAL A 142 3.54 -10.45 3.32
C VAL A 142 4.23 -11.32 4.38
N ARG A 143 4.68 -12.54 4.02
CA ARG A 143 5.35 -13.46 4.96
C ARG A 143 6.63 -12.88 5.57
N SER A 144 7.31 -11.96 4.90
CA SER A 144 8.51 -11.32 5.46
C SER A 144 8.20 -10.38 6.62
N VAL A 145 6.97 -9.86 6.69
CA VAL A 145 6.48 -8.98 7.76
C VAL A 145 5.67 -9.78 8.80
N ALA A 146 4.81 -10.68 8.33
CA ALA A 146 3.89 -11.45 9.16
C ALA A 146 3.99 -12.95 8.81
N PRO A 147 4.95 -13.69 9.40
CA PRO A 147 5.27 -15.07 9.00
C PRO A 147 4.14 -16.08 9.29
N GLY A 148 3.15 -15.73 10.12
CA GLY A 148 1.98 -16.55 10.39
C GLY A 148 0.88 -16.50 9.32
N ILE A 149 1.04 -15.70 8.26
CA ILE A 149 0.02 -15.54 7.21
C ILE A 149 0.33 -16.50 6.06
N ALA A 150 -0.57 -17.46 5.83
CA ALA A 150 -0.47 -18.42 4.74
C ALA A 150 -1.05 -17.84 3.43
N ALA A 151 -0.55 -18.32 2.29
CA ALA A 151 -1.23 -18.13 1.01
C ALA A 151 -2.44 -19.07 0.98
N GLY A 152 -3.65 -18.50 1.00
CA GLY A 152 -4.89 -19.24 0.76
C GLY A 152 -5.02 -19.71 -0.68
#